data_AF-A0A5F8A3G1-F1
#
_entry.id   AF-A0A5F8A3G1-F1
#
_cell.length_a   1.000
_cell.length_b   1.000
_cell.length_c   1.000
_cell.angle_alpha   90.00
_cell.angle_beta   90.00
_cell.angle_gamma   90.00
#
_symmetry.space_group_name_H-M   'P 1'
#
loop_
_entity.id
_entity.type
_entity.pdbx_description
1 polymer ?
#
loop_
_entity_poly.entity_id
_entity_poly.type
_entity_poly.pdbx_seq_one_letter_code
_entity_poly.pdbx_strand_id
1 'polypeptide(L)'
;MLKPSLPFRSLLVLQLPLLGVALNTTILTPNGNEDATTEVQCFVFNVEYMNCTWNSSSEPQPTNLTLHYWYKNSDNDKVQKCSHYLFSEEITSGCQLQEKEIHLYQTFVVQLQDPREPRRQATQMLKLQNLVIPWAPENLTLRKLSESQLELNWNNRFLNHCLEHLVQYRTDWDHSWTEQSVDYRHKFSLPSVDGQKRYTFRVRSRFNPLCGSAQHWSEWSHPIHWGSNSSKENPFLFALEAVVISVGSMGLIISLLCVYFWLERTMPRIPTLKNLEDLVTEYHGNFSAWSGVSKGLAESLQPDYSERLCLVSEIPPKGGALGEGPGPSPCNQHSPYWAPPCYTLKPET
;
A
#
# COMPACT_ATOMS: atom_id res chain seq x y z
N MET A 1 -8.64 -56.74 -25.59
CA MET A 1 -9.89 -57.52 -25.38
C MET A 1 -10.28 -57.43 -23.92
N LEU A 2 -11.54 -57.02 -23.68
CA LEU A 2 -12.41 -57.35 -22.54
C LEU A 2 -11.90 -57.13 -21.09
N LYS A 3 -12.52 -56.15 -20.42
CA LYS A 3 -12.86 -56.19 -18.98
C LYS A 3 -13.75 -57.42 -18.72
N PRO A 4 -13.78 -58.04 -17.52
CA PRO A 4 -14.65 -57.52 -16.45
C PRO A 4 -14.15 -57.83 -15.00
N SER A 5 -14.47 -56.97 -14.02
CA SER A 5 -15.39 -57.19 -12.88
C SER A 5 -14.84 -57.95 -11.65
N LEU A 6 -14.84 -57.24 -10.52
CA LEU A 6 -14.89 -57.60 -9.08
C LEU A 6 -15.71 -58.90 -8.76
N PRO A 7 -15.67 -59.54 -7.54
CA PRO A 7 -15.56 -58.89 -6.22
C PRO A 7 -15.00 -59.72 -5.01
N PHE A 8 -15.03 -59.05 -3.83
CA PHE A 8 -15.29 -59.57 -2.47
C PHE A 8 -14.17 -60.06 -1.53
N ARG A 9 -14.33 -59.63 -0.26
CA ARG A 9 -13.72 -60.03 1.04
C ARG A 9 -12.37 -59.36 1.37
N SER A 10 -12.10 -58.80 2.57
CA SER A 10 -12.87 -58.67 3.81
C SER A 10 -12.09 -57.77 4.80
N LEU A 11 -12.84 -57.01 5.61
CA LEU A 11 -12.63 -56.73 7.05
C LEU A 11 -11.61 -55.69 7.60
N LEU A 12 -12.13 -55.01 8.65
CA LEU A 12 -11.55 -54.14 9.69
C LEU A 12 -11.16 -52.70 9.28
N VAL A 13 -12.02 -51.68 9.43
CA VAL A 13 -12.51 -51.03 10.67
C VAL A 13 -11.39 -50.57 11.59
N LEU A 14 -10.96 -49.32 11.39
CA LEU A 14 -10.27 -48.49 12.39
C LEU A 14 -11.01 -47.14 12.43
N GLN A 15 -11.98 -47.04 13.32
CA GLN A 15 -12.57 -45.75 13.71
C GLN A 15 -11.66 -45.11 14.75
N LEU A 16 -11.14 -43.91 14.47
CA LEU A 16 -10.61 -43.01 15.49
C LEU A 16 -11.78 -42.21 16.10
N PRO A 17 -11.82 -42.04 17.44
CA PRO A 17 -12.85 -41.25 18.09
C PRO A 17 -12.52 -39.76 17.99
N LEU A 18 -13.51 -38.98 17.53
CA LEU A 18 -13.57 -37.53 17.72
C LEU A 18 -13.76 -37.23 19.21
N LEU A 19 -12.70 -36.76 19.88
CA LEU A 19 -12.80 -36.09 21.17
C LEU A 19 -13.44 -34.70 20.95
N GLY A 20 -14.77 -34.68 20.92
CA GLY A 20 -15.55 -33.47 21.13
C GLY A 20 -15.43 -33.05 22.59
N VAL A 21 -14.55 -32.09 22.87
CA VAL A 21 -14.48 -31.41 24.17
C VAL A 21 -15.74 -30.54 24.26
N ALA A 22 -16.77 -31.05 24.91
CA ALA A 22 -17.91 -30.25 25.35
C ALA A 22 -17.40 -29.24 26.40
N LEU A 23 -17.43 -27.95 26.06
CA LEU A 23 -17.32 -26.89 27.06
C LEU A 23 -18.52 -27.02 28.01
N ASN A 24 -18.27 -27.52 29.22
CA ASN A 24 -19.18 -27.31 30.35
C ASN A 24 -19.16 -25.82 30.69
N THR A 25 -20.17 -25.09 30.21
CA THR A 25 -20.50 -23.76 30.72
C THR A 25 -21.01 -23.94 32.15
N THR A 26 -20.09 -23.93 33.11
CA THR A 26 -20.44 -23.68 34.50
C THR A 26 -20.87 -22.22 34.58
N ILE A 27 -22.18 -22.01 34.46
CA ILE A 27 -22.83 -20.78 34.89
C ILE A 27 -22.57 -20.72 36.40
N LEU A 28 -21.59 -19.91 36.80
CA LEU A 28 -21.47 -19.43 38.16
C LEU A 28 -22.70 -18.56 38.41
N THR A 29 -23.75 -19.16 38.97
CA THR A 29 -24.77 -18.39 39.67
C THR A 29 -24.08 -17.72 40.86
N PRO A 30 -24.08 -16.37 40.96
CA PRO A 30 -23.63 -15.72 42.18
C PRO A 30 -24.74 -15.96 43.20
N ASN A 31 -24.58 -17.00 44.01
CA ASN A 31 -25.37 -17.20 45.21
C ASN A 31 -24.65 -16.50 46.35
N GLY A 32 -25.06 -15.27 46.61
CA GLY A 32 -24.56 -14.44 47.71
C GLY A 32 -25.26 -13.10 47.63
N ASN A 33 -25.99 -12.74 48.69
CA ASN A 33 -26.55 -11.41 48.88
C ASN A 33 -25.42 -10.38 48.97
N GLU A 34 -24.86 -9.98 47.84
CA GLU A 34 -24.23 -8.68 47.68
C GLU A 34 -25.39 -7.72 47.38
N ASP A 35 -25.66 -6.81 48.31
CA ASP A 35 -26.46 -5.62 48.00
C ASP A 35 -25.84 -5.03 46.73
N ALA A 36 -26.57 -5.10 45.62
CA ALA A 36 -26.09 -4.69 44.31
C ALA A 36 -26.02 -3.15 44.29
N THR A 37 -25.10 -2.59 45.06
CA THR A 37 -24.86 -1.17 45.13
C THR A 37 -24.13 -0.76 43.86
N THR A 38 -24.77 0.07 43.06
CA THR A 38 -24.22 0.57 41.79
C THR A 38 -22.87 1.24 42.00
N GLU A 39 -21.84 0.76 41.30
CA GLU A 39 -20.51 1.36 41.32
C GLU A 39 -20.51 2.69 40.54
N VAL A 40 -19.99 3.76 41.14
CA VAL A 40 -19.80 5.05 40.48
C VAL A 40 -18.44 5.10 39.81
N GLN A 41 -18.41 5.33 38.49
CA GLN A 41 -17.19 5.52 37.73
C GLN A 41 -16.94 7.01 37.48
N CYS A 42 -15.77 7.51 37.86
CA CYS A 42 -15.40 8.91 37.63
C CYS A 42 -14.17 9.02 36.72
N PHE A 43 -14.22 9.99 35.80
CA PHE A 43 -13.10 10.36 34.93
C PHE A 43 -12.91 11.87 34.92
N VAL A 44 -11.66 12.30 35.03
CA VAL A 44 -11.26 13.71 34.97
C VAL A 44 -10.77 14.01 33.56
N PHE A 45 -11.53 14.79 32.79
CA PHE A 45 -11.22 15.10 31.41
C PHE A 45 -10.32 16.33 31.33
N ASN A 46 -9.08 16.12 30.91
CA ASN A 46 -8.04 17.13 30.73
C ASN A 46 -7.85 18.10 31.92
N VAL A 47 -8.26 17.69 33.14
CA VAL A 47 -8.27 18.53 34.35
C VAL A 47 -9.21 19.76 34.24
N GLU A 48 -10.09 19.80 33.23
CA GLU A 48 -11.04 20.89 33.01
C GLU A 48 -12.38 20.62 33.71
N TYR A 49 -12.82 19.37 33.68
CA TYR A 49 -14.04 18.93 34.35
C TYR A 49 -13.96 17.44 34.68
N MET A 50 -14.86 16.98 35.54
CA MET A 50 -14.95 15.57 35.93
C MET A 50 -16.37 15.09 35.73
N ASN A 51 -16.54 13.93 35.10
CA ASN A 51 -17.83 13.26 35.05
C ASN A 51 -17.77 12.02 35.92
N CYS A 52 -18.74 11.89 36.82
CA CYS A 52 -19.01 10.68 37.58
C CYS A 52 -20.33 10.09 37.07
N THR A 53 -20.31 8.85 36.63
CA THR A 53 -21.47 8.16 36.06
C THR A 53 -21.73 6.84 36.78
N TRP A 54 -22.99 6.45 36.85
CA TRP A 54 -23.41 5.17 37.42
C TRP A 54 -24.51 4.56 36.56
N ASN A 55 -24.62 3.24 36.58
CA ASN A 55 -25.64 2.54 35.82
C ASN A 55 -26.87 2.27 36.68
N SER A 56 -27.91 3.09 36.53
CA SER A 56 -29.20 2.90 37.22
C SER A 56 -30.06 1.77 36.66
N SER A 57 -29.70 1.17 35.51
CA SER A 57 -30.47 0.08 34.89
C SER A 57 -30.39 -1.25 35.65
N SER A 58 -29.47 -1.39 36.62
CA SER A 58 -29.40 -2.55 37.49
C SER A 58 -30.51 -2.55 38.55
N GLU A 59 -31.16 -1.41 38.78
CA GLU A 59 -32.23 -1.30 39.77
C GLU A 59 -33.57 -1.79 39.20
N PRO A 60 -34.36 -2.54 39.99
CA PRO A 60 -35.65 -3.06 39.56
C PRO A 60 -36.69 -1.96 39.29
N GLN A 61 -36.48 -0.74 39.80
CA GLN A 61 -37.29 0.43 39.50
C GLN A 61 -36.41 1.64 39.14
N PRO A 62 -36.82 2.45 38.15
CA PRO A 62 -36.13 3.67 37.79
C PRO A 62 -36.17 4.66 38.97
N THR A 63 -35.01 4.90 39.57
CA THR A 63 -34.89 5.72 40.79
C THR A 63 -33.86 6.82 40.59
N ASN A 64 -34.26 8.05 40.93
CA ASN A 64 -33.37 9.22 40.88
C ASN A 64 -32.45 9.20 42.11
N LEU A 65 -31.23 8.73 41.91
CA LEU A 65 -30.20 8.68 42.94
C LEU A 65 -29.56 10.05 43.12
N THR A 66 -29.18 10.35 44.35
CA THR A 66 -28.52 11.61 44.71
C THR A 66 -27.05 11.38 44.96
N LEU A 67 -26.19 12.23 44.38
CA LEU A 67 -24.75 12.15 44.55
C LEU A 67 -24.25 13.23 45.51
N HIS A 68 -23.55 12.78 46.54
CA HIS A 68 -22.82 13.60 47.50
C HIS A 68 -21.32 13.38 47.34
N TYR A 69 -20.53 14.42 47.57
CA TYR A 69 -19.08 14.31 47.50
C TYR A 69 -18.37 15.24 48.49
N TRP A 70 -17.16 14.86 48.89
CA TRP A 70 -16.26 15.68 49.71
C TRP A 70 -14.82 15.22 49.53
N TYR A 71 -13.87 16.01 50.05
CA TYR A 71 -12.46 15.66 50.06
C TYR A 71 -12.02 15.32 51.48
N LYS A 72 -11.27 14.23 51.66
CA LYS A 72 -10.79 13.81 52.98
C LYS A 72 -9.66 14.73 53.45
N ASN A 73 -9.67 15.10 54.73
CA ASN A 73 -8.66 15.92 55.39
C ASN A 73 -8.51 17.31 54.74
N SER A 74 -9.61 17.88 54.26
CA SER A 74 -9.63 19.22 53.68
C SER A 74 -10.15 20.20 54.73
N ASP A 75 -9.65 21.45 54.74
CA ASP A 75 -10.12 22.50 55.66
C ASP A 75 -11.65 22.76 55.52
N ASN A 76 -12.24 22.28 54.42
CA ASN A 76 -13.67 22.28 54.14
C ASN A 76 -14.22 20.85 54.00
N ASP A 77 -14.25 20.05 55.09
CA ASP A 77 -14.99 18.78 55.19
C ASP A 77 -16.53 18.98 55.12
N LYS A 78 -17.00 19.91 54.28
CA LYS A 78 -18.42 20.15 53.99
C LYS A 78 -18.83 19.21 52.86
N VAL A 79 -19.77 18.32 53.18
CA VAL A 79 -20.42 17.46 52.19
C VAL A 79 -21.13 18.34 51.16
N GLN A 80 -20.71 18.21 49.90
CA GLN A 80 -21.31 18.89 48.76
C GLN A 80 -22.38 18.01 48.11
N LYS A 81 -23.38 18.65 47.52
CA LYS A 81 -24.36 17.99 46.65
C LYS A 81 -23.97 18.25 45.20
N CYS A 82 -24.21 17.28 44.33
CA CYS A 82 -24.05 17.51 42.89
C CYS A 82 -24.91 18.70 42.43
N SER A 83 -24.30 19.65 41.73
CA SER A 83 -24.93 20.84 41.16
C SER A 83 -25.41 20.61 39.72
N HIS A 84 -24.69 19.81 38.94
CA HIS A 84 -24.96 19.54 37.53
C HIS A 84 -25.16 18.04 37.28
N TYR A 85 -26.42 17.59 37.31
CA TYR A 85 -26.78 16.21 37.03
C TYR A 85 -26.80 15.90 35.52
N LEU A 86 -26.37 14.69 35.19
CA LEU A 86 -26.49 14.09 33.87
C LEU A 86 -27.65 13.08 33.91
N PHE A 87 -28.41 13.01 32.82
CA PHE A 87 -29.61 12.18 32.72
C PHE A 87 -29.49 11.19 31.57
N SER A 88 -29.95 9.96 31.80
CA SER A 88 -30.15 8.93 30.78
C SER A 88 -31.58 8.42 30.92
N GLU A 89 -32.35 8.45 29.84
CA GLU A 89 -33.77 8.01 29.85
C GLU A 89 -34.59 8.68 30.98
N GLU A 90 -34.39 9.99 31.19
CA GLU A 90 -35.03 10.81 32.25
C GLU A 90 -34.63 10.48 33.70
N ILE A 91 -33.69 9.54 33.90
CA ILE A 91 -33.18 9.15 35.23
C ILE A 91 -31.80 9.74 35.42
N THR A 92 -31.48 10.17 36.65
CA THR A 92 -30.13 10.63 37.00
C THR A 92 -29.11 9.50 36.80
N SER A 93 -28.18 9.68 35.89
CA SER A 93 -27.14 8.71 35.53
C SER A 93 -25.72 9.22 35.75
N GLY A 94 -25.56 10.50 36.11
CA GLY A 94 -24.26 11.06 36.40
C GLY A 94 -24.29 12.44 37.05
N CYS A 95 -23.10 12.91 37.37
CA CYS A 95 -22.81 14.24 37.88
C CYS A 95 -21.58 14.80 37.17
N GLN A 96 -21.62 16.08 36.81
CA GLN A 96 -20.49 16.82 36.28
C GLN A 96 -19.99 17.83 37.31
N LEU A 97 -18.68 17.81 37.59
CA LEU A 97 -17.99 18.76 38.45
C LEU A 97 -17.08 19.63 37.58
N GLN A 98 -17.04 20.93 37.88
CA GLN A 98 -16.23 21.92 37.17
C GLN A 98 -14.80 21.96 37.73
N GLU A 99 -13.87 22.56 36.97
CA GLU A 99 -12.45 22.72 37.36
C GLU A 99 -12.25 23.17 38.81
N LYS A 100 -13.03 24.17 39.25
CA LYS A 100 -12.93 24.76 40.60
C LYS A 100 -13.24 23.80 41.74
N GLU A 101 -13.97 22.72 41.45
CA GLU A 101 -14.38 21.70 42.41
C GLU A 101 -13.37 20.53 42.46
N ILE A 102 -12.40 20.49 41.54
CA ILE A 102 -11.48 19.37 41.33
C ILE A 102 -10.16 19.60 42.07
N HIS A 103 -9.85 18.73 43.04
CA HIS A 103 -8.58 18.72 43.77
C HIS A 103 -7.86 17.40 43.54
N LEU A 104 -7.02 17.33 42.49
CA LEU A 104 -6.43 16.07 41.99
C LEU A 104 -5.71 15.22 43.05
N TYR A 105 -4.99 15.87 43.97
CA TYR A 105 -4.09 15.20 44.92
C TYR A 105 -4.72 14.96 46.30
N GLN A 106 -5.98 15.38 46.50
CA GLN A 106 -6.74 15.07 47.70
C GLN A 106 -7.57 13.80 47.47
N THR A 107 -7.81 13.03 48.52
CA THR A 107 -8.67 11.84 48.39
C THR A 107 -10.11 12.29 48.22
N PHE A 108 -10.68 12.05 47.04
CA PHE A 108 -12.06 12.38 46.72
C PHE A 108 -12.97 11.26 47.21
N VAL A 109 -14.01 11.60 47.95
CA VAL A 109 -15.01 10.65 48.44
C VAL A 109 -16.32 10.95 47.74
N VAL A 110 -16.87 9.94 47.08
CA VAL A 110 -18.17 10.01 46.41
C VAL A 110 -19.14 9.06 47.10
N GLN A 111 -20.34 9.54 47.32
CA GLN A 111 -21.42 8.80 47.95
C GLN A 111 -22.67 8.88 47.06
N LEU A 112 -23.19 7.73 46.69
CA LEU A 112 -24.46 7.58 46.00
C LEU A 112 -25.52 7.18 47.02
N GLN A 113 -26.62 7.90 47.06
CA GLN A 113 -27.68 7.71 48.06
C GLN A 113 -29.05 7.65 47.39
N ASP A 114 -29.85 6.66 47.79
CA ASP A 114 -31.27 6.62 47.43
C ASP A 114 -32.06 7.61 48.31
N PRO A 115 -32.78 8.57 47.73
CA PRO A 115 -33.62 9.50 48.49
C PRO A 115 -34.78 8.82 49.22
N ARG A 116 -35.23 7.63 48.79
CA ARG A 116 -36.32 6.86 49.40
C ARG A 116 -35.83 6.02 50.56
N GLU A 117 -34.60 5.52 50.49
CA GLU A 117 -33.99 4.66 51.50
C GLU A 117 -32.60 5.18 51.92
N PRO A 118 -32.52 6.13 52.87
CA PRO A 118 -31.25 6.74 53.28
C PRO A 118 -30.20 5.76 53.82
N ARG A 119 -30.61 4.55 54.23
CA ARG A 119 -29.70 3.49 54.69
C ARG A 119 -28.96 2.81 53.54
N ARG A 120 -29.51 2.86 52.32
CA ARG A 120 -28.91 2.29 51.12
C ARG A 120 -28.01 3.34 50.47
N GLN A 121 -26.73 3.27 50.81
CA GLN A 121 -25.72 4.20 50.32
C GLN A 121 -24.44 3.47 49.94
N ALA A 122 -23.86 3.85 48.80
CA ALA A 122 -22.59 3.35 48.32
C ALA A 122 -21.55 4.45 48.43
N THR A 123 -20.44 4.22 49.13
CA THR A 123 -19.37 5.21 49.29
C THR A 123 -18.08 4.67 48.71
N GLN A 124 -17.38 5.49 47.92
CA GLN A 124 -16.11 5.13 47.30
C GLN A 124 -15.06 6.23 47.52
N MET A 125 -13.82 5.82 47.69
CA MET A 125 -12.67 6.72 47.80
C MET A 125 -11.84 6.63 46.53
N LEU A 126 -11.66 7.76 45.85
CA LEU A 126 -11.01 7.85 44.55
C LEU A 126 -9.77 8.74 44.62
N LYS A 127 -8.75 8.34 43.85
CA LYS A 127 -7.53 9.11 43.62
C LYS A 127 -7.63 9.77 42.25
N LEU A 128 -8.08 11.02 42.22
CA LEU A 128 -8.43 11.73 40.98
C LEU A 128 -7.25 11.83 40.00
N GLN A 129 -6.02 11.97 40.50
CA GLN A 129 -4.81 12.00 39.67
C GLN A 129 -4.58 10.72 38.83
N ASN A 130 -5.18 9.59 39.23
CA ASN A 130 -5.09 8.32 38.48
C ASN A 130 -6.27 8.13 37.51
N LEU A 131 -7.22 9.06 37.49
CA LEU A 131 -8.44 9.01 36.69
C LEU A 131 -8.46 10.09 35.59
N VAL A 132 -7.32 10.74 35.36
CA VAL A 132 -7.18 11.79 34.35
C VAL A 132 -7.08 11.18 32.95
N ILE A 133 -7.94 11.63 32.05
CA ILE A 133 -7.91 11.33 30.62
C ILE A 133 -7.60 12.64 29.89
N PRO A 134 -6.40 12.80 29.31
CA PRO A 134 -6.05 14.02 28.57
C PRO A 134 -6.75 14.07 27.21
N TRP A 135 -6.83 15.27 26.64
CA TRP A 135 -7.26 15.42 25.24
C TRP A 135 -6.27 14.78 24.27
N ALA A 136 -6.79 14.39 23.10
CA ALA A 136 -5.95 13.87 22.02
C ALA A 136 -4.90 14.92 21.61
N PRO A 137 -3.67 14.50 21.25
CA PRO A 137 -2.67 15.40 20.70
C PRO A 137 -3.17 16.14 19.46
N GLU A 138 -2.82 17.41 19.36
CA GLU A 138 -3.19 18.29 18.26
C GLU A 138 -1.93 18.78 17.52
N ASN A 139 -2.13 19.35 16.33
CA ASN A 139 -1.06 19.97 15.53
C ASN A 139 0.13 19.05 15.26
N LEU A 140 -0.14 17.81 14.83
CA LEU A 140 0.92 16.91 14.38
C LEU A 140 1.61 17.51 13.16
N THR A 141 2.94 17.65 13.26
CA THR A 141 3.78 18.21 12.21
C THR A 141 4.96 17.30 11.95
N LEU A 142 5.32 17.16 10.68
CA LEU A 142 6.49 16.40 10.25
C LEU A 142 7.55 17.35 9.74
N ARG A 143 8.77 17.20 10.26
CA ARG A 143 9.95 17.95 9.81
C ARG A 143 10.96 16.95 9.27
N LYS A 144 11.53 17.25 8.10
CA LYS A 144 12.65 16.50 7.55
C LYS A 144 13.94 16.96 8.24
N LEU A 145 14.63 16.05 8.92
CA LEU A 145 15.95 16.29 9.50
C LEU A 145 17.05 16.00 8.46
N SER A 146 16.84 14.98 7.63
CA SER A 146 17.67 14.63 6.47
C SER A 146 16.80 13.95 5.40
N GLU A 147 17.39 13.54 4.27
CA GLU A 147 16.68 12.80 3.22
C GLU A 147 16.05 11.48 3.71
N SER A 148 16.63 10.86 4.75
CA SER A 148 16.16 9.58 5.29
C SER A 148 15.61 9.69 6.72
N GLN A 149 15.52 10.89 7.30
CA GLN A 149 15.13 11.09 8.70
C GLN A 149 13.95 12.05 8.83
N LEU A 150 12.93 11.62 9.57
CA LEU A 150 11.76 12.42 9.90
C LEU A 150 11.65 12.64 11.40
N GLU A 151 11.26 13.85 11.78
CA GLU A 151 10.87 14.20 13.14
C GLU A 151 9.38 14.55 13.17
N LEU A 152 8.61 13.77 13.92
CA LEU A 152 7.23 14.05 14.27
C LEU A 152 7.20 14.90 15.53
N ASN A 153 6.49 16.03 15.49
CA ASN A 153 6.21 16.89 16.63
C ASN A 153 4.69 17.00 16.80
N TRP A 154 4.21 17.14 18.04
CA TRP A 154 2.81 17.39 18.36
C TRP A 154 2.69 18.36 19.54
N ASN A 155 1.50 18.89 19.74
CA ASN A 155 1.18 19.71 20.90
C ASN A 155 0.06 19.07 21.72
N ASN A 156 0.10 19.32 23.03
CA ASN A 156 -0.99 19.05 23.94
C ASN A 156 -1.49 20.39 24.50
N ARG A 157 -2.81 20.51 24.72
CA ARG A 157 -3.38 21.72 25.31
C ARG A 157 -2.97 21.94 26.77
N PHE A 158 -2.51 20.90 27.46
CA PHE A 158 -2.26 20.92 28.91
C PHE A 158 -1.00 20.13 29.32
N LEU A 159 -0.30 20.63 30.34
CA LEU A 159 0.85 20.07 31.09
C LEU A 159 1.74 19.04 30.36
N ASN A 160 2.58 19.54 29.45
CA ASN A 160 3.50 18.72 28.66
C ASN A 160 4.40 17.77 29.48
N HIS A 161 4.77 18.12 30.71
CA HIS A 161 5.65 17.32 31.56
C HIS A 161 4.93 16.20 32.33
N CYS A 162 3.60 16.20 32.38
CA CYS A 162 2.81 15.20 33.09
C CYS A 162 2.37 14.04 32.20
N LEU A 163 2.59 14.16 30.90
CA LEU A 163 2.11 13.23 29.90
C LEU A 163 3.23 12.33 29.42
N GLU A 164 2.88 11.08 29.14
CA GLU A 164 3.61 10.22 28.23
C GLU A 164 2.79 10.00 26.97
N HIS A 165 3.46 9.60 25.90
CA HIS A 165 2.84 9.47 24.59
C HIS A 165 3.09 8.09 23.99
N LEU A 166 2.15 7.64 23.18
CA LEU A 166 2.32 6.46 22.34
C LEU A 166 2.17 6.89 20.90
N VAL A 167 3.27 6.78 20.16
CA VAL A 167 3.32 7.04 18.73
C VAL A 167 3.06 5.75 18.00
N GLN A 168 2.11 5.78 17.07
CA GLN A 168 1.87 4.70 16.14
C GLN A 168 2.16 5.16 14.72
N TYR A 169 2.89 4.35 13.98
CA TYR A 169 3.10 4.57 12.56
C TYR A 169 3.01 3.27 11.77
N ARG A 170 2.64 3.39 10.50
CA ARG A 170 2.62 2.30 9.53
C ARG A 170 2.84 2.82 8.12
N THR A 171 3.30 1.97 7.24
CA THR A 171 3.36 2.21 5.81
C THR A 171 2.18 1.57 5.09
N ASP A 172 2.03 1.87 3.81
CA ASP A 172 1.03 1.28 2.92
C ASP A 172 1.24 -0.22 2.61
N TRP A 173 2.46 -0.71 2.85
CA TRP A 173 2.84 -2.13 2.78
C TRP A 173 2.71 -2.88 4.11
N ASP A 174 2.61 -2.16 5.24
CA ASP A 174 2.52 -2.81 6.55
C ASP A 174 1.09 -3.29 6.83
N HIS A 175 0.97 -4.51 7.37
CA HIS A 175 -0.32 -5.07 7.79
C HIS A 175 -0.76 -4.60 9.18
N SER A 176 0.18 -4.10 10.00
CA SER A 176 -0.05 -3.70 11.39
C SER A 176 0.62 -2.36 11.72
N TRP A 177 0.26 -1.78 12.86
CA TRP A 177 0.90 -0.57 13.38
C TRP A 177 2.18 -0.93 14.14
N THR A 178 3.23 -0.13 13.93
CA THR A 178 4.39 -0.12 14.81
C THR A 178 4.16 0.90 15.91
N GLU A 179 4.33 0.51 17.16
CA GLU A 179 4.11 1.37 18.33
C GLU A 179 5.43 1.69 19.02
N GLN A 180 5.59 2.95 19.43
CA GLN A 180 6.73 3.40 20.21
C GLN A 180 6.23 4.30 21.35
N SER A 181 6.59 3.96 22.59
CA SER A 181 6.37 4.84 23.72
C SER A 181 7.40 5.99 23.70
N VAL A 182 6.91 7.17 24.01
CA VAL A 182 7.68 8.41 24.14
C VAL A 182 7.35 9.00 25.50
N ASP A 183 8.35 9.55 26.17
CA ASP A 183 8.19 10.19 27.47
C ASP A 183 7.48 11.55 27.34
N TYR A 184 7.82 12.51 28.21
CA TYR A 184 7.28 13.88 28.16
C TYR A 184 7.78 14.70 26.95
N ARG A 185 8.75 14.18 26.17
CA ARG A 185 9.18 14.84 24.94
C ARG A 185 8.11 14.64 23.89
N HIS A 186 7.51 15.74 23.44
CA HIS A 186 6.50 15.73 22.37
C HIS A 186 7.11 15.58 20.97
N LYS A 187 8.13 14.73 20.85
CA LYS A 187 8.95 14.54 19.66
C LYS A 187 9.28 13.08 19.44
N PHE A 188 9.19 12.63 18.19
CA PHE A 188 9.58 11.29 17.78
C PHE A 188 10.40 11.34 16.49
N SER A 189 11.59 10.75 16.51
CA SER A 189 12.47 10.67 15.34
C SER A 189 12.42 9.29 14.70
N LEU A 190 12.09 9.23 13.42
CA LEU A 190 12.19 8.02 12.61
C LEU A 190 13.49 8.09 11.78
N PRO A 191 14.52 7.27 12.10
CA PRO A 191 15.88 7.46 11.59
C PRO A 191 16.11 6.92 10.17
N SER A 192 15.23 6.04 9.68
CA SER A 192 15.34 5.44 8.34
C SER A 192 13.96 5.39 7.71
N VAL A 193 13.79 6.23 6.69
CA VAL A 193 12.52 6.42 5.99
C VAL A 193 12.72 6.10 4.51
N ASP A 194 11.80 5.34 3.96
CA ASP A 194 11.77 5.01 2.53
C ASP A 194 10.87 6.01 1.79
N GLY A 195 11.45 6.79 0.87
CA GLY A 195 10.71 7.79 0.09
C GLY A 195 9.66 7.19 -0.86
N GLN A 196 9.72 5.89 -1.16
CA GLN A 196 8.73 5.21 -1.99
C GLN A 196 7.47 4.79 -1.19
N LYS A 197 7.57 4.77 0.15
CA LYS A 197 6.49 4.39 1.07
C LYS A 197 5.63 5.57 1.44
N ARG A 198 4.34 5.31 1.66
CA ARG A 198 3.44 6.27 2.30
C ARG A 198 3.27 5.93 3.78
N TYR A 199 3.86 6.76 4.63
CA TYR A 199 3.75 6.64 6.07
C TYR A 199 2.48 7.31 6.58
N THR A 200 1.87 6.71 7.59
CA THR A 200 0.77 7.28 8.37
C THR A 200 1.16 7.29 9.83
N PHE A 201 1.00 8.43 10.50
CA PHE A 201 1.33 8.63 11.91
C PHE A 201 0.09 9.04 12.69
N ARG A 202 -0.03 8.54 13.92
CA ARG A 202 -1.00 9.01 14.92
C ARG A 202 -0.41 8.89 16.33
N VAL A 203 -0.85 9.74 17.23
CA VAL A 203 -0.32 9.83 18.59
C VAL A 203 -1.48 9.87 19.58
N ARG A 204 -1.31 9.27 20.75
CA ARG A 204 -2.21 9.44 21.91
C ARG A 204 -1.38 9.68 23.17
N SER A 205 -1.98 10.27 24.19
CA SER A 205 -1.30 10.65 25.44
C SER A 205 -1.92 9.98 26.65
N ARG A 206 -1.16 9.87 27.73
CA ARG A 206 -1.62 9.37 29.02
C ARG A 206 -1.02 10.18 30.15
N PHE A 207 -1.80 10.42 31.20
CA PHE A 207 -1.38 11.17 32.39
C PHE A 207 -0.59 10.25 33.35
N ASN A 208 0.65 9.95 32.98
CA ASN A 208 1.55 9.02 33.65
C ASN A 208 2.99 9.29 33.18
N PRO A 209 4.05 9.07 33.97
CA PRO A 209 4.06 8.64 35.38
C PRO A 209 4.32 9.76 36.41
N LEU A 210 4.65 10.98 35.95
CA LEU A 210 5.23 12.01 36.84
C LEU A 210 4.20 12.67 37.76
N CYS A 211 3.01 13.00 37.23
CA CYS A 211 1.98 13.74 37.97
C CYS A 211 0.81 12.85 38.44
N GLY A 212 0.81 11.58 38.04
CA GLY A 212 -0.24 10.62 38.35
C GLY A 212 0.10 9.26 37.74
N SER A 213 -0.76 8.28 37.99
CA SER A 213 -0.62 6.92 37.47
C SER A 213 -1.89 6.49 36.75
N ALA A 214 -2.36 7.33 35.82
CA ALA A 214 -3.55 7.01 35.03
C ALA A 214 -3.29 5.85 34.08
N GLN A 215 -4.25 4.93 33.99
CA GLN A 215 -4.17 3.75 33.11
C GLN A 215 -4.74 4.03 31.71
N HIS A 216 -5.75 4.90 31.64
CA HIS A 216 -6.50 5.19 30.42
C HIS A 216 -5.73 6.15 29.50
N TRP A 217 -5.76 5.84 28.20
CA TRP A 217 -5.18 6.70 27.17
C TRP A 217 -6.21 7.69 26.64
N SER A 218 -5.74 8.79 26.07
CA SER A 218 -6.57 9.66 25.24
C SER A 218 -7.05 8.94 23.99
N GLU A 219 -8.04 9.55 23.34
CA GLU A 219 -8.32 9.28 21.94
C GLU A 219 -7.09 9.52 21.06
N TRP A 220 -7.07 8.87 19.90
CA TRP A 220 -6.03 9.07 18.90
C TRP A 220 -6.13 10.46 18.28
N SER A 221 -4.97 11.05 18.01
CA SER A 221 -4.89 12.26 17.19
C SER A 221 -5.40 12.01 15.78
N HIS A 222 -5.78 13.09 15.10
CA HIS A 222 -5.99 13.05 13.66
C HIS A 222 -4.72 12.55 12.97
N PRO A 223 -4.81 11.52 12.09
CA PRO A 223 -3.63 10.95 11.47
C PRO A 223 -3.07 11.91 10.43
N ILE A 224 -1.74 11.93 10.32
CA ILE A 224 -1.05 12.65 9.26
C ILE A 224 -0.24 11.69 8.40
N HIS A 225 0.05 12.11 7.17
CA HIS A 225 0.71 11.26 6.20
C HIS A 225 1.96 11.93 5.64
N TRP A 226 2.92 11.10 5.25
CA TRP A 226 4.11 11.53 4.55
C TRP A 226 4.48 10.53 3.46
N GLY A 227 4.97 11.04 2.33
CA GLY A 227 5.31 10.24 1.17
C GLY A 227 4.31 10.40 0.02
N SER A 228 4.76 9.97 -1.16
CA SER A 228 3.93 9.96 -2.38
C SER A 228 2.81 8.93 -2.24
N ASN A 229 1.65 9.21 -2.82
CA ASN A 229 0.72 8.13 -3.16
C ASN A 229 1.35 7.37 -4.32
N SER A 230 2.23 6.42 -4.05
CA SER A 230 2.40 5.30 -4.97
C SER A 230 1.02 4.67 -5.06
N SER A 231 0.32 4.91 -6.19
CA SER A 231 -0.86 4.13 -6.50
C SER A 231 -0.44 2.68 -6.30
N LYS A 232 -1.15 1.94 -5.45
CA LYS A 232 -1.02 0.48 -5.42
C LYS A 232 -1.35 0.01 -6.82
N GLU A 233 -0.33 -0.07 -7.65
CA GLU A 233 -0.38 -0.58 -8.99
C GLU A 233 -0.94 -1.98 -8.83
N ASN A 234 -2.19 -2.15 -9.26
CA ASN A 234 -2.95 -3.37 -9.00
C ASN A 234 -2.12 -4.54 -9.53
N PRO A 235 -1.61 -5.44 -8.67
CA PRO A 235 -0.74 -6.54 -9.11
C PRO A 235 -1.44 -7.42 -10.16
N PHE A 236 -2.77 -7.45 -10.09
CA PHE A 236 -3.65 -8.13 -11.03
C PHE A 236 -3.61 -7.56 -12.45
N LEU A 237 -3.47 -6.23 -12.61
CA LEU A 237 -3.37 -5.58 -13.91
C LEU A 237 -2.05 -5.94 -14.60
N PHE A 238 -0.93 -5.92 -13.84
CA PHE A 238 0.37 -6.35 -14.33
C PHE A 238 0.42 -7.84 -14.68
N ALA A 239 -0.20 -8.69 -13.86
CA ALA A 239 -0.30 -10.12 -14.15
C ALA A 239 -1.13 -10.40 -15.42
N LEU A 240 -2.24 -9.67 -15.62
CA LEU A 240 -3.07 -9.78 -16.81
C LEU A 240 -2.29 -9.36 -18.07
N GLU A 241 -1.60 -8.22 -18.03
CA GLU A 241 -0.80 -7.77 -19.16
C GLU A 241 0.32 -8.75 -19.54
N ALA A 242 1.04 -9.27 -18.54
CA ALA A 242 2.09 -10.25 -18.78
C ALA A 242 1.56 -11.54 -19.43
N VAL A 243 0.38 -12.01 -19.01
CA VAL A 243 -0.28 -13.19 -19.61
C VAL A 243 -0.73 -12.91 -21.04
N VAL A 244 -1.33 -11.75 -21.30
CA VAL A 244 -1.79 -11.36 -22.64
C VAL A 244 -0.62 -11.26 -23.62
N ILE A 245 0.49 -10.65 -23.22
CA ILE A 245 1.72 -10.54 -24.04
C ILE A 245 2.31 -11.93 -24.32
N SER A 246 2.32 -12.82 -23.32
CA SER A 246 2.84 -14.18 -23.46
C SER A 246 1.98 -15.03 -24.40
N VAL A 247 0.65 -14.97 -24.28
CA VAL A 247 -0.27 -15.71 -25.16
C VAL A 247 -0.26 -15.14 -26.58
N GLY A 248 -0.22 -13.81 -26.71
CA GLY A 248 -0.16 -13.12 -28.00
C GLY A 248 1.10 -13.49 -28.79
N SER A 249 2.26 -13.47 -28.14
CA SER A 249 3.54 -13.83 -28.77
C SER A 249 3.58 -15.30 -29.20
N MET A 250 3.08 -16.23 -28.37
CA MET A 250 2.98 -17.65 -28.71
C MET A 250 2.05 -17.87 -29.91
N GLY A 251 0.90 -17.20 -29.96
CA GLY A 251 -0.01 -17.27 -31.10
C GLY A 251 0.62 -16.76 -32.39
N LEU A 252 1.40 -15.69 -32.32
CA LEU A 252 2.11 -15.09 -33.47
C LEU A 252 3.19 -16.04 -34.01
N ILE A 253 3.98 -16.66 -33.12
CA ILE A 253 4.99 -17.66 -33.50
C ILE A 253 4.34 -18.87 -34.20
N ILE A 254 3.24 -19.40 -33.64
CA ILE A 254 2.52 -20.53 -34.24
C ILE A 254 1.97 -20.15 -35.62
N SER A 255 1.42 -18.94 -35.77
CA SER A 255 0.94 -18.43 -37.07
C SER A 255 2.05 -18.38 -38.11
N LEU A 256 3.23 -17.85 -37.76
CA LEU A 256 4.39 -17.79 -38.65
C LEU A 256 4.88 -19.20 -39.05
N LEU A 257 4.92 -20.14 -38.10
CA LEU A 257 5.27 -21.54 -38.38
C LEU A 257 4.26 -22.20 -39.33
N CYS A 258 2.96 -21.94 -39.15
CA CYS A 258 1.93 -22.40 -40.06
C CYS A 258 2.13 -21.84 -41.46
N VAL A 259 2.35 -20.52 -41.60
CA VAL A 259 2.58 -19.88 -42.90
C VAL A 259 3.84 -20.45 -43.58
N TYR A 260 4.92 -20.66 -42.83
CA TYR A 260 6.13 -21.31 -43.33
C TYR A 260 5.84 -22.72 -43.86
N PHE A 261 5.10 -23.54 -43.09
CA PHE A 261 4.75 -24.90 -43.50
C PHE A 261 3.81 -24.93 -44.71
N TRP A 262 2.90 -23.94 -44.81
CA TRP A 262 2.04 -23.74 -45.99
C TRP A 262 2.86 -23.38 -47.22
N LEU A 263 3.84 -22.47 -47.11
CA LEU A 263 4.74 -22.11 -48.20
C LEU A 263 5.59 -23.31 -48.64
N GLU A 264 6.12 -24.08 -47.69
CA GLU A 264 6.89 -25.29 -48.00
C GLU A 264 6.06 -26.35 -48.75
N ARG A 265 4.77 -26.49 -48.43
CA ARG A 265 3.86 -27.40 -49.15
C ARG A 265 3.38 -26.89 -50.51
N THR A 266 3.32 -25.58 -50.70
CA THR A 266 2.80 -24.97 -51.95
C THR A 266 3.88 -24.62 -52.96
N MET A 267 5.16 -24.67 -52.58
CA MET A 267 6.29 -24.52 -53.49
C MET A 267 6.43 -25.78 -54.38
N PRO A 268 6.22 -25.69 -55.71
CA PRO A 268 6.49 -26.81 -56.59
C PRO A 268 7.99 -27.16 -56.54
N ARG A 269 8.32 -28.45 -56.45
CA ARG A 269 9.71 -28.93 -56.55
C ARG A 269 10.33 -28.39 -57.84
N ILE A 270 11.43 -27.65 -57.70
CA ILE A 270 12.25 -27.21 -58.83
C ILE A 270 12.59 -28.45 -59.68
N PRO A 271 12.18 -28.51 -60.96
CA PRO A 271 12.50 -29.65 -61.81
C PRO A 271 14.02 -29.76 -61.94
N THR A 272 14.55 -30.94 -61.66
CA THR A 272 15.97 -31.24 -61.80
C THR A 272 16.43 -31.01 -63.24
N LEU A 273 17.61 -30.39 -63.40
CA LEU A 273 18.23 -29.89 -64.63
C LEU A 273 18.13 -30.80 -65.88
N LYS A 274 17.96 -32.12 -65.71
CA LYS A 274 17.84 -33.09 -66.81
C LYS A 274 16.68 -32.85 -67.78
N ASN A 275 15.59 -32.19 -67.37
CA ASN A 275 14.45 -31.92 -68.25
C ASN A 275 14.61 -30.62 -69.07
N LEU A 276 15.65 -29.82 -68.82
CA LEU A 276 15.89 -28.58 -69.58
C LEU A 276 16.73 -28.85 -70.83
N GLU A 277 17.69 -29.78 -70.78
CA GLU A 277 18.46 -30.19 -71.95
C GLU A 277 17.57 -30.73 -73.09
N ASP A 278 16.61 -31.60 -72.78
CA ASP A 278 15.68 -32.16 -73.78
C ASP A 278 14.73 -31.11 -74.37
N LEU A 279 14.38 -30.09 -73.59
CA LEU A 279 13.51 -28.99 -74.02
C LEU A 279 14.24 -27.97 -74.90
N VAL A 280 15.53 -27.74 -74.61
CA VAL A 280 16.41 -26.84 -75.37
C VAL A 280 16.80 -27.45 -76.72
N THR A 281 16.99 -28.77 -76.77
CA THR A 281 17.27 -29.48 -78.03
C THR A 281 16.04 -29.58 -78.92
N GLU A 282 14.83 -29.79 -78.39
CA GLU A 282 13.61 -29.89 -79.19
C GLU A 282 13.16 -28.55 -79.80
N TYR A 283 13.34 -27.43 -79.10
CA TYR A 283 12.97 -26.09 -79.59
C TYR A 283 14.14 -25.25 -80.12
N HIS A 284 15.32 -25.86 -80.31
CA HIS A 284 16.52 -25.23 -80.86
C HIS A 284 16.84 -23.85 -80.24
N GLY A 285 16.71 -23.73 -78.92
CA GLY A 285 17.02 -22.50 -78.19
C GLY A 285 16.09 -21.29 -78.44
N ASN A 286 14.94 -21.46 -79.09
CA ASN A 286 13.98 -20.36 -79.29
C ASN A 286 12.98 -20.25 -78.12
N PHE A 287 13.32 -19.42 -77.14
CA PHE A 287 12.55 -19.25 -75.90
C PHE A 287 11.12 -18.73 -76.12
N SER A 288 10.87 -18.01 -77.22
CA SER A 288 9.56 -17.44 -77.54
C SER A 288 8.51 -18.50 -77.92
N ALA A 289 8.93 -19.58 -78.56
CA ALA A 289 8.05 -20.68 -78.98
C ALA A 289 7.69 -21.61 -77.80
N TRP A 290 8.63 -21.77 -76.86
CA TRP A 290 8.45 -22.60 -75.67
C TRP A 290 7.58 -21.95 -74.58
N SER A 291 7.70 -20.63 -74.40
CA SER A 291 6.99 -19.90 -73.33
C SER A 291 5.55 -19.52 -73.67
N GLY A 292 5.08 -19.77 -74.90
CA GLY A 292 3.72 -19.44 -75.34
C GLY A 292 3.39 -17.93 -75.34
N VAL A 293 4.41 -17.07 -75.27
CA VAL A 293 4.25 -15.62 -75.19
C VAL A 293 3.81 -15.07 -76.55
N SER A 294 2.71 -14.33 -76.60
CA SER A 294 2.24 -13.69 -77.83
C SER A 294 3.23 -12.61 -78.28
N LYS A 295 3.48 -12.52 -79.59
CA LYS A 295 4.48 -11.59 -80.17
C LYS A 295 4.31 -10.13 -79.72
N GLY A 296 3.10 -9.70 -79.38
CA GLY A 296 2.81 -8.35 -78.92
C GLY A 296 3.36 -7.99 -77.51
N LEU A 297 3.65 -8.98 -76.66
CA LEU A 297 4.23 -8.72 -75.33
C LEU A 297 5.76 -8.62 -75.36
N ALA A 298 6.42 -9.29 -76.33
CA ALA A 298 7.87 -9.28 -76.47
C ALA A 298 8.40 -7.94 -77.02
N GLU A 299 7.65 -7.28 -77.92
CA GLU A 299 8.00 -5.96 -78.44
C GLU A 299 7.84 -4.84 -77.40
N SER A 300 7.01 -5.04 -76.37
CA SER A 300 6.80 -4.05 -75.29
C SER A 300 7.93 -4.02 -74.25
N LEU A 301 8.82 -5.03 -74.23
CA LEU A 301 9.79 -5.23 -73.14
C LEU A 301 11.24 -4.96 -73.55
N GLN A 302 11.51 -4.37 -74.73
CA GLN A 302 12.87 -4.03 -75.13
C GLN A 302 13.31 -2.69 -74.48
N PRO A 303 14.31 -2.68 -73.58
CA PRO A 303 14.80 -1.45 -72.98
C PRO A 303 15.78 -0.74 -73.94
N ASP A 304 15.59 0.57 -74.10
CA ASP A 304 16.32 1.43 -75.04
C ASP A 304 17.47 2.19 -74.34
N TYR A 305 18.32 1.47 -73.61
CA TYR A 305 19.53 2.05 -73.01
C TYR A 305 20.71 1.08 -73.02
N SER A 306 21.89 1.60 -73.31
CA SER A 306 23.15 0.86 -73.32
C SER A 306 24.04 1.30 -72.16
N GLU A 307 24.34 0.43 -71.22
CA GLU A 307 25.34 0.69 -70.18
C GLU A 307 26.74 0.30 -70.68
N ARG A 308 27.73 1.19 -70.46
CA ARG A 308 29.15 0.89 -70.69
C ARG A 308 29.76 0.29 -69.43
N LEU A 309 30.29 -0.93 -69.55
CA LEU A 309 31.11 -1.58 -68.52
C LEU A 309 32.37 -0.75 -68.24
N CYS A 310 32.55 -0.30 -66.99
CA CYS A 310 33.82 0.25 -66.52
C CYS A 310 34.70 -0.87 -65.96
N LEU A 311 35.89 -1.03 -66.53
CA LEU A 311 36.91 -1.95 -66.04
C LEU A 311 37.56 -1.35 -64.77
N VAL A 312 37.42 -2.02 -63.63
CA VAL A 312 38.15 -1.68 -62.40
C VAL A 312 39.50 -2.38 -62.45
N SER A 313 40.60 -1.63 -62.40
CA SER A 313 41.95 -2.17 -62.17
C SER A 313 42.41 -1.80 -60.77
N GLU A 314 42.74 -2.81 -59.96
CA GLU A 314 43.32 -2.64 -58.62
C GLU A 314 44.79 -2.20 -58.72
N ILE A 315 45.19 -1.26 -57.88
CA ILE A 315 46.54 -0.70 -57.81
C ILE A 315 47.39 -1.60 -56.89
N PRO A 316 48.54 -2.17 -57.34
CA PRO A 316 49.42 -2.94 -56.46
C PRO A 316 50.27 -2.02 -55.56
N PRO A 317 50.71 -2.51 -54.38
CA PRO A 317 51.38 -1.69 -53.37
C PRO A 317 52.81 -1.37 -53.82
N LYS A 318 53.16 -0.08 -53.90
CA LYS A 318 54.50 0.36 -54.31
C LYS A 318 55.25 0.99 -53.15
N GLY A 319 56.25 0.28 -52.66
CA GLY A 319 57.32 0.85 -51.84
C GLY A 319 58.32 1.65 -52.70
N GLY A 320 58.95 2.64 -52.06
CA GLY A 320 60.32 3.05 -52.33
C GLY A 320 60.61 4.02 -53.49
N ALA A 321 61.04 5.23 -53.10
CA ALA A 321 62.02 6.12 -53.76
C ALA A 321 61.56 7.13 -54.85
N LEU A 322 61.56 8.40 -54.40
CA LEU A 322 62.29 9.58 -54.90
C LEU A 322 62.23 9.98 -56.39
N GLY A 323 61.82 11.24 -56.64
CA GLY A 323 62.49 12.11 -57.61
C GLY A 323 61.67 12.68 -58.77
N GLU A 324 61.16 13.90 -58.56
CA GLU A 324 61.00 15.05 -59.50
C GLU A 324 60.15 14.94 -60.78
N GLY A 325 59.27 15.96 -60.94
CA GLY A 325 58.36 16.19 -62.08
C GLY A 325 59.03 16.69 -63.37
N PRO A 326 58.28 17.10 -64.43
CA PRO A 326 57.50 18.35 -64.39
C PRO A 326 56.25 18.44 -65.33
N GLY A 327 55.46 19.52 -65.16
CA GLY A 327 54.89 20.27 -66.31
C GLY A 327 53.49 19.90 -66.85
N PRO A 328 52.86 20.75 -67.70
CA PRO A 328 51.63 21.45 -67.34
C PRO A 328 50.44 21.37 -68.35
N SER A 329 49.21 21.61 -67.86
CA SER A 329 48.03 22.30 -68.48
C SER A 329 47.45 21.76 -69.83
N PRO A 330 46.31 22.25 -70.41
CA PRO A 330 45.29 23.22 -69.94
C PRO A 330 43.78 22.84 -70.17
N CYS A 331 42.90 23.68 -69.60
CA CYS A 331 41.57 24.15 -70.08
C CYS A 331 40.38 23.17 -70.17
N ASN A 332 39.31 23.36 -69.37
CA ASN A 332 38.16 24.29 -69.56
C ASN A 332 37.24 23.85 -70.72
N GLN A 333 35.91 23.87 -70.65
CA GLN A 333 34.86 24.10 -69.65
C GLN A 333 33.57 23.79 -70.42
N HIS A 334 32.58 23.11 -69.85
CA HIS A 334 31.16 23.47 -69.98
C HIS A 334 30.28 22.58 -69.08
N SER A 335 29.56 23.26 -68.19
CA SER A 335 28.42 22.83 -67.34
C SER A 335 27.26 22.26 -68.20
N PRO A 336 26.14 21.69 -67.67
CA PRO A 336 25.63 21.86 -66.29
C PRO A 336 24.93 20.66 -65.60
N TYR A 337 24.70 20.85 -64.29
CA TYR A 337 23.82 20.12 -63.37
C TYR A 337 24.22 18.70 -62.92
N TRP A 338 24.63 18.57 -61.66
CA TRP A 338 23.97 17.75 -60.62
C TRP A 338 24.76 17.81 -59.30
N ALA A 339 24.07 17.94 -58.17
CA ALA A 339 24.25 17.08 -56.99
C ALA A 339 23.38 17.55 -55.80
N PRO A 340 22.58 16.67 -55.17
CA PRO A 340 22.05 16.91 -53.83
C PRO A 340 23.15 16.70 -52.76
N PRO A 341 23.05 17.34 -51.58
CA PRO A 341 24.18 17.49 -50.66
C PRO A 341 24.42 16.28 -49.76
N CYS A 342 25.68 15.87 -49.65
CA CYS A 342 26.21 15.03 -48.57
C CYS A 342 26.56 15.91 -47.35
N TYR A 343 26.00 15.58 -46.18
CA TYR A 343 26.31 16.23 -44.91
C TYR A 343 27.71 15.84 -44.40
N THR A 344 28.47 16.82 -43.93
CA THR A 344 29.74 16.64 -43.21
C THR A 344 29.57 17.04 -41.75
N LEU A 345 29.90 16.12 -40.83
CA LEU A 345 30.00 16.36 -39.39
C LEU A 345 31.35 17.04 -39.08
N LYS A 346 31.30 18.14 -38.33
CA LYS A 346 32.47 18.90 -37.86
C LYS A 346 32.64 18.62 -36.35
N PRO A 347 33.86 18.36 -35.85
CA PRO A 347 34.10 18.26 -34.41
C PRO A 347 34.31 19.67 -33.83
N GLU A 348 33.59 20.00 -32.76
CA GLU A 348 33.87 21.15 -31.90
C GLU A 348 34.95 20.77 -30.87
N THR A 349 35.88 21.72 -30.69
CA THR A 349 36.93 21.76 -29.66
C THR A 349 36.40 21.96 -28.26
#